data_AF-A0A1I5MSC1-F1
#
_entry.id   AF-A0A1I5MSC1-F1
#
_cell.length_a   1.000
_cell.length_b   1.000
_cell.length_c   1.000
_cell.angle_alpha   90.00
_cell.angle_beta   90.00
_cell.angle_gamma   90.00
#
_symmetry.space_group_name_H-M   'P 1'
#
loop_
_entity.id
_entity.type
_entity.pdbx_description
1 polymer ?
#
loop_
_entity_poly.entity_id
_entity_poly.type
_entity_poly.pdbx_seq_one_letter_code
_entity_poly.pdbx_strand_id
1 'polypeptide(L)'
;MSNTGGVAADQLRAFVERIERLEEEKKALSDDIKDVYAEAKGNGYDVKVMRQVVQMRKQDSNVRQEMEALLDLYLHAMGMASGVW
;
A
#
# COMPACT_ATOMS: atom_id res chain seq x y z
N MET A 1 11.34 -48.46 -6.24
CA MET A 1 11.22 -47.15 -6.92
C MET A 1 10.54 -46.20 -5.95
N SER A 2 11.27 -45.21 -5.44
CA SER A 2 10.73 -44.27 -4.46
C SER A 2 9.71 -43.34 -5.13
N ASN A 3 8.46 -43.36 -4.63
CA ASN A 3 7.34 -42.51 -5.03
C ASN A 3 7.52 -41.00 -4.70
N THR A 4 8.78 -40.54 -4.63
CA THR A 4 9.15 -39.19 -4.19
C THR A 4 8.79 -38.11 -5.20
N GLY A 5 8.78 -38.45 -6.50
CA GLY A 5 8.38 -37.52 -7.56
C GLY A 5 6.89 -37.15 -7.53
N GLY A 6 6.02 -38.09 -7.14
CA GLY A 6 4.57 -37.83 -7.03
C GLY A 6 4.23 -36.91 -5.86
N VAL A 7 4.76 -37.21 -4.67
CA VAL A 7 4.51 -36.40 -3.46
C VAL A 7 5.06 -34.96 -3.61
N ALA A 8 6.25 -34.80 -4.20
CA ALA A 8 6.82 -33.47 -4.46
C ALA A 8 6.01 -32.67 -5.49
N ALA A 9 5.47 -33.34 -6.52
CA ALA A 9 4.62 -32.70 -7.52
C ALA A 9 3.26 -32.27 -6.95
N ASP A 10 2.65 -33.07 -6.09
CA ASP A 10 1.38 -32.75 -5.46
C ASP A 10 1.50 -31.59 -4.45
N GLN A 11 2.61 -31.54 -3.70
CA GLN A 11 2.89 -30.43 -2.80
C GLN A 11 3.13 -29.11 -3.57
N LEU A 12 3.88 -29.18 -4.68
CA LEU A 12 4.07 -28.01 -5.54
C LEU A 12 2.75 -27.53 -6.13
N ARG A 13 1.89 -28.44 -6.62
CA ARG A 13 0.55 -28.11 -7.13
C ARG A 13 -0.30 -27.39 -6.08
N ALA A 14 -0.33 -27.91 -4.85
CA ALA A 14 -1.08 -27.29 -3.76
C ALA A 14 -0.59 -25.87 -3.42
N PHE A 15 0.72 -25.61 -3.49
CA PHE A 15 1.25 -24.26 -3.32
C PHE A 15 0.84 -23.32 -4.47
N VAL A 16 0.93 -23.79 -5.71
CA VAL A 16 0.54 -23.00 -6.90
C VAL A 16 -0.94 -22.62 -6.84
N GLU A 17 -1.84 -23.59 -6.63
CA GLU A 17 -3.29 -23.34 -6.55
C GLU A 17 -3.63 -22.35 -5.43
N ARG A 18 -2.95 -22.45 -4.28
CA ARG A 18 -3.14 -21.50 -3.17
C ARG A 18 -2.68 -20.10 -3.55
N ILE A 19 -1.57 -19.96 -4.27
CA ILE A 19 -1.06 -18.66 -4.73
C ILE A 19 -1.98 -18.06 -5.77
N GLU A 20 -2.46 -18.84 -6.74
CA GLU A 20 -3.39 -18.36 -7.77
C GLU A 20 -4.67 -17.81 -7.15
N ARG A 21 -5.27 -18.53 -6.19
CA ARG A 21 -6.43 -18.02 -5.44
C ARG A 21 -6.11 -16.70 -4.70
N LEU A 22 -4.95 -16.61 -4.06
CA LEU A 22 -4.54 -15.38 -3.36
C LEU A 22 -4.32 -14.21 -4.32
N GLU A 23 -3.80 -14.44 -5.53
CA GLU A 23 -3.66 -13.41 -6.56
C GLU A 23 -5.02 -12.97 -7.12
N GLU A 24 -5.99 -13.88 -7.25
CA GLU A 24 -7.38 -13.54 -7.58
C GLU A 24 -8.04 -12.67 -6.50
N GLU A 25 -7.92 -13.06 -5.22
CA GLU A 25 -8.42 -12.28 -4.08
C GLU A 25 -7.78 -10.88 -4.03
N LYS A 26 -6.46 -10.80 -4.23
CA LYS A 26 -5.71 -9.55 -4.30
C LYS A 26 -6.16 -8.68 -5.47
N LYS A 27 -6.45 -9.28 -6.63
CA LYS A 27 -6.98 -8.56 -7.78
C LYS A 27 -8.36 -7.97 -7.48
N ALA A 28 -9.28 -8.77 -6.93
CA ALA A 28 -10.61 -8.31 -6.54
C ALA A 28 -10.53 -7.12 -5.58
N LEU A 29 -9.71 -7.24 -4.52
CA LEU A 29 -9.47 -6.14 -3.58
C LEU A 29 -8.85 -4.91 -4.25
N SER A 30 -7.92 -5.10 -5.19
CA SER A 30 -7.32 -3.99 -5.93
C SER A 30 -8.34 -3.28 -6.82
N ASP A 31 -9.31 -4.00 -7.37
CA ASP A 31 -10.35 -3.43 -8.21
C ASP A 31 -11.37 -2.66 -7.35
N ASP A 32 -11.78 -3.21 -6.20
CA ASP A 32 -12.61 -2.50 -5.21
C ASP A 32 -11.96 -1.16 -4.77
N ILE A 33 -10.64 -1.16 -4.51
CA ILE A 33 -9.91 0.07 -4.17
C ILE A 33 -9.96 1.09 -5.32
N LYS A 34 -9.88 0.65 -6.58
CA LYS A 34 -9.98 1.57 -7.73
C LYS A 34 -11.36 2.18 -7.83
N ASP A 35 -12.40 1.40 -7.58
CA ASP A 35 -13.79 1.86 -7.62
C ASP A 35 -14.05 2.93 -6.56
N VAL A 36 -13.52 2.77 -5.33
CA VAL A 36 -13.57 3.81 -4.29
C VAL A 36 -12.87 5.11 -4.73
N TYR A 37 -11.69 5.01 -5.37
CA TYR A 37 -11.04 6.21 -5.91
C TYR A 37 -11.82 6.83 -7.08
N ALA A 38 -12.48 6.03 -7.90
CA ALA A 38 -13.32 6.50 -9.00
C ALA A 38 -14.56 7.23 -8.47
N GLU A 39 -15.21 6.70 -7.45
CA GLU A 39 -16.33 7.34 -6.74
C GLU A 39 -15.89 8.67 -6.12
N ALA A 40 -14.76 8.68 -5.40
CA ALA A 40 -14.21 9.91 -4.83
C ALA A 40 -13.93 10.98 -5.90
N LYS A 41 -13.41 10.58 -7.06
CA LYS A 41 -13.24 11.48 -8.21
C LYS A 41 -14.56 12.03 -8.71
N GLY A 42 -15.60 11.19 -8.83
CA GLY A 42 -16.95 11.61 -9.21
C GLY A 42 -17.58 12.61 -8.24
N ASN A 43 -17.24 12.48 -6.96
CA ASN A 43 -17.64 13.40 -5.89
C ASN A 43 -16.76 14.65 -5.76
N GLY A 44 -15.77 14.84 -6.65
CA GLY A 44 -14.94 16.05 -6.72
C GLY A 44 -13.68 16.03 -5.85
N TYR A 45 -13.29 14.90 -5.26
CA TYR A 45 -12.05 14.78 -4.50
C TYR A 45 -10.82 14.62 -5.41
N ASP A 46 -9.68 15.18 -4.98
CA ASP A 46 -8.39 14.94 -5.62
C ASP A 46 -7.82 13.57 -5.22
N VAL A 47 -7.94 12.60 -6.13
CA VAL A 47 -7.45 11.23 -5.96
C VAL A 47 -5.93 11.16 -5.73
N LYS A 48 -5.14 12.06 -6.30
CA LYS A 48 -3.68 12.08 -6.12
C LYS A 48 -3.34 12.44 -4.68
N VAL A 49 -4.00 13.47 -4.13
CA VAL A 49 -3.84 13.87 -2.72
C VAL A 49 -4.33 12.75 -1.79
N MET A 50 -5.48 12.12 -2.07
CA MET A 50 -5.96 10.99 -1.27
C MET A 50 -4.97 9.82 -1.22
N ARG A 51 -4.33 9.47 -2.35
CA ARG A 51 -3.30 8.42 -2.39
C ARG A 51 -2.10 8.77 -1.50
N GLN A 52 -1.68 10.04 -1.49
CA GLN A 52 -0.63 10.51 -0.59
C GLN A 52 -1.07 10.38 0.87
N VAL A 53 -2.31 10.76 1.22
CA VAL A 53 -2.86 10.59 2.58
C VAL A 53 -2.85 9.12 3.00
N VAL A 54 -3.30 8.20 2.14
CA VAL A 54 -3.27 6.76 2.44
C VAL A 54 -1.84 6.25 2.63
N GLN A 55 -0.88 6.69 1.80
CA GLN A 55 0.53 6.33 1.97
C GLN A 55 1.10 6.86 3.28
N MET A 56 0.86 8.12 3.62
CA MET A 56 1.27 8.71 4.89
C MET A 56 0.69 7.88 6.04
N ARG A 57 -0.61 7.59 6.02
CA ARG A 57 -1.29 6.81 7.08
C ARG A 57 -0.78 5.37 7.25
N LYS A 58 -0.15 4.78 6.24
CA LYS A 58 0.48 3.46 6.32
C LYS A 58 1.83 3.48 7.03
N GLN A 59 2.49 4.63 7.09
CA GLN A 59 3.76 4.77 7.80
C GLN A 59 3.53 4.76 9.31
N ASP A 60 4.48 4.19 10.04
CA ASP A 60 4.52 4.24 11.50
C ASP A 60 4.40 5.68 12.01
N SER A 61 3.57 5.89 13.02
CA SER A 61 3.26 7.24 13.52
C SER A 61 4.47 7.93 14.13
N ASN A 62 5.35 7.17 14.81
CA ASN A 62 6.53 7.73 15.45
C ASN A 62 7.56 8.13 14.40
N VAL A 63 7.78 7.25 13.40
CA VAL A 63 8.65 7.56 12.26
C VAL A 63 8.15 8.81 11.52
N ARG A 64 6.84 8.96 11.33
CA ARG A 64 6.27 10.14 10.68
C ARG A 64 6.51 11.41 11.49
N GLN A 65 6.27 11.39 12.79
CA GLN A 65 6.49 12.54 13.68
C GLN A 65 7.97 12.97 13.71
N GLU A 66 8.89 11.99 13.74
CA GLU A 66 10.33 12.27 13.65
C GLU A 66 10.69 12.94 12.32
N MET A 67 10.17 12.42 11.20
CA MET A 67 10.39 13.01 9.89
C MET A 67 9.78 14.41 9.76
N GLU A 68 8.59 14.64 10.31
CA GLU A 68 7.94 15.95 10.33
C GLU A 68 8.75 16.97 11.14
N ALA A 69 9.29 16.58 12.30
CA ALA A 69 10.16 17.43 13.11
C ALA A 69 11.45 17.81 12.38
N LEU A 70 12.08 16.85 11.69
CA LEU A 70 13.27 17.10 10.87
C LEU A 70 12.98 17.98 9.65
N LEU A 71 11.83 17.75 8.99
CA LEU A 71 11.40 18.56 7.86
C LEU A 71 11.17 20.01 8.29
N ASP A 72 10.46 20.23 9.40
CA ASP A 72 10.21 21.57 9.93
C ASP A 72 11.53 22.29 10.27
N LEU A 73 12.47 21.59 10.92
CA LEU A 73 13.81 22.12 11.18
C LEU A 73 14.53 22.56 9.90
N TYR A 74 14.49 21.74 8.84
CA TYR A 74 15.15 22.06 7.57
C TYR A 74 14.44 23.18 6.81
N LEU A 75 13.12 23.20 6.78
CA LEU A 75 12.35 24.29 6.17
C LEU A 75 12.59 25.61 6.91
N HIS A 76 12.66 25.58 8.23
CA HIS A 76 13.01 26.74 9.04
C HIS A 76 14.42 27.25 8.71
N ALA A 77 15.41 26.36 8.64
CA ALA A 77 16.78 26.71 8.27
C ALA A 77 16.89 27.31 6.85
N MET A 78 16.00 26.92 5.94
CA MET A 78 15.92 27.46 4.57
C MET A 78 15.06 28.72 4.46
N GLY A 79 14.49 29.23 5.56
CA GLY A 79 13.57 30.39 5.54
C GLY A 79 12.23 30.09 4.87
N MET A 80 11.88 28.80 4.73
CA MET A 80 10.66 28.29 4.09
C MET A 80 9.57 27.91 5.10
N ALA A 81 9.74 28.25 6.39
CA ALA A 81 8.76 27.97 7.43
C ALA A 81 7.46 28.76 7.19
N SER A 82 6.53 28.16 6.45
CA SER A 82 5.13 28.57 6.44
C SER A 82 4.52 28.09 7.75
N GLY A 83 4.36 29.00 8.70
CA GLY A 83 3.74 28.68 9.99
C GLY A 83 2.42 27.94 9.82
N VAL A 84 2.30 26.83 10.55
CA VAL A 84 1.09 26.04 10.86
C VAL A 84 0.42 25.37 9.64
N TRP A 85 0.53 24.04 9.59
CA TRP A 85 -0.38 23.15 8.85
C TRP A 85 -1.46 22.61 9.78
#